data_AF-A0A8H7BUF9-F1
#
_entry.id   AF-A0A8H7BUF9-F1
#
_cell.length_a   1.000
_cell.length_b   1.000
_cell.length_c   1.000
_cell.angle_alpha   90.00
_cell.angle_beta   90.00
_cell.angle_gamma   90.00
#
_symmetry.space_group_name_H-M   'P 1'
#
loop_
_entity.id
_entity.type
_entity.pdbx_description
1 polymer ?
#
loop_
_entity_poly.entity_id
_entity_poly.type
_entity_poly.pdbx_seq_one_letter_code
_entity_poly.pdbx_strand_id
1 'polypeptide(L)'
;MARKSKQQFLTKPSQIQPQRQKIAVHALFKMFGIPSSVYPFQQSMVSGFEFQRMLTDCILLMDKEDVNKVKSVLQSKGLSFQRVLRQQKAWVQARNRRFISPASQLIHSVYKVLMTFGPLKCSATGQALFNGQAWKEAANFLELVAKGYLSEPSETPYITQNAGIQMGLPVYRCIRGTNSVEGGVHQILIRRFGTYNATPRFACNLMTEYKTRHNLDICVLAI
;
A
#
# COMPACT_ATOMS: atom_id res chain seq x y z
N MET A 1 -60.56 -13.10 -25.47
CA MET A 1 -61.04 -14.31 -24.76
C MET A 1 -59.87 -15.20 -24.43
N ALA A 2 -59.87 -15.75 -23.21
CA ALA A 2 -58.74 -16.25 -22.44
C ALA A 2 -58.48 -17.77 -22.54
N ARG A 3 -57.26 -18.19 -22.13
CA ARG A 3 -56.84 -19.36 -21.31
C ARG A 3 -55.43 -19.80 -21.75
N LYS A 4 -54.43 -19.97 -20.88
CA LYS A 4 -54.26 -20.94 -19.77
C LYS A 4 -53.20 -20.36 -18.79
N SER A 5 -53.46 -20.15 -17.49
CA SER A 5 -53.34 -21.06 -16.33
C SER A 5 -51.98 -21.78 -16.15
N LYS A 6 -51.16 -21.34 -15.17
CA LYS A 6 -50.77 -22.05 -13.92
C LYS A 6 -49.43 -21.54 -13.35
N GLN A 7 -49.50 -21.09 -12.10
CA GLN A 7 -48.49 -21.05 -11.02
C GLN A 7 -47.02 -21.35 -11.35
N GLN A 8 -46.13 -20.43 -10.97
CA GLN A 8 -44.96 -20.75 -10.13
C GLN A 8 -44.36 -19.50 -9.47
N PHE A 9 -44.63 -19.38 -8.17
CA PHE A 9 -43.77 -18.95 -7.06
C PHE A 9 -42.76 -17.81 -7.24
N LEU A 10 -43.02 -16.73 -6.47
CA LEU A 10 -42.06 -16.01 -5.62
C LEU A 10 -40.60 -16.51 -5.73
N THR A 11 -39.83 -15.92 -6.63
CA THR A 11 -38.37 -16.01 -6.58
C THR A 11 -37.84 -14.94 -5.62
N LYS A 12 -37.15 -15.43 -4.59
CA LYS A 12 -36.45 -14.64 -3.56
C LYS A 12 -35.58 -13.54 -4.19
N PRO A 13 -35.34 -12.41 -3.50
CA PRO A 13 -34.34 -11.45 -3.94
C PRO A 13 -33.02 -12.18 -4.13
N SER A 14 -32.52 -12.11 -5.36
CA SER A 14 -31.26 -12.69 -5.78
C SER A 14 -30.15 -12.22 -4.87
N GLN A 15 -29.36 -13.18 -4.39
CA GLN A 15 -28.16 -12.95 -3.61
C GLN A 15 -27.22 -12.03 -4.40
N ILE A 16 -27.16 -10.76 -4.00
CA ILE A 16 -26.10 -9.85 -4.43
C ILE A 16 -24.82 -10.31 -3.74
N GLN A 17 -23.92 -10.91 -4.53
CA GLN A 17 -22.67 -11.48 -4.05
C GLN A 17 -21.74 -10.44 -3.40
N PRO A 18 -20.92 -10.85 -2.41
CA PRO A 18 -20.09 -9.99 -1.57
C PRO A 18 -18.74 -9.64 -2.25
N GLN A 19 -18.76 -8.96 -3.39
CA GLN A 19 -17.53 -8.60 -4.11
C GLN A 19 -16.97 -7.20 -3.85
N ARG A 20 -17.60 -6.38 -3.00
CA ARG A 20 -17.27 -4.95 -2.89
C ARG A 20 -16.37 -4.50 -1.71
N GLN A 21 -15.60 -5.39 -1.09
CA GLN A 21 -14.73 -5.01 0.06
C GLN A 21 -13.27 -5.52 -0.01
N LYS A 22 -12.68 -5.67 -1.20
CA LYS A 22 -11.33 -6.26 -1.36
C LYS A 22 -10.14 -5.29 -1.50
N ILE A 23 -10.33 -3.96 -1.55
CA ILE A 23 -9.34 -3.13 -2.27
C ILE A 23 -8.41 -2.24 -1.40
N ALA A 24 -8.72 -1.92 -0.14
CA ALA A 24 -7.92 -0.89 0.56
C ALA A 24 -6.70 -1.42 1.36
N VAL A 25 -6.66 -2.71 1.71
CA VAL A 25 -5.61 -3.30 2.58
C VAL A 25 -4.54 -4.05 1.77
N HIS A 26 -4.90 -4.48 0.56
CA HIS A 26 -4.09 -5.35 -0.30
C HIS A 26 -2.82 -4.68 -0.87
N ALA A 27 -2.86 -3.37 -1.08
CA ALA A 27 -1.86 -2.65 -1.86
C ALA A 27 -0.57 -2.34 -1.07
N LEU A 28 -0.62 -2.24 0.25
CA LEU A 28 0.50 -1.75 1.05
C LEU A 28 1.44 -2.89 1.51
N PHE A 29 0.90 -4.10 1.68
CA PHE A 29 1.64 -5.32 2.00
C PHE A 29 2.15 -6.05 0.74
N LYS A 30 1.48 -5.90 -0.41
CA LYS A 30 2.04 -6.31 -1.71
C LYS A 30 3.29 -5.51 -2.10
N MET A 31 3.40 -4.27 -1.64
CA MET A 31 4.57 -3.42 -1.83
C MET A 31 5.86 -4.05 -1.25
N PHE A 32 5.73 -4.95 -0.28
CA PHE A 32 6.84 -5.65 0.40
C PHE A 32 6.78 -7.18 0.26
N GLY A 33 5.97 -7.72 -0.67
CA GLY A 33 5.91 -9.16 -0.93
C GLY A 33 5.21 -10.01 0.14
N ILE A 34 4.39 -9.41 1.00
CA ILE A 34 3.65 -10.14 2.04
C ILE A 34 2.40 -10.77 1.40
N PRO A 35 2.24 -12.12 1.43
CA PRO A 35 1.15 -12.81 0.76
C PRO A 35 -0.24 -12.39 1.24
N SER A 36 -1.22 -12.51 0.35
CA SER A 36 -2.65 -12.32 0.63
C SER A 36 -3.20 -13.21 1.75
N SER A 37 -2.47 -14.24 2.13
CA SER A 37 -2.81 -15.16 3.21
C SER A 37 -2.48 -14.65 4.62
N VAL A 38 -1.69 -13.56 4.77
CA VAL A 38 -1.51 -12.88 6.06
C VAL A 38 -2.78 -12.15 6.49
N TYR A 39 -3.70 -11.83 5.56
CA TYR A 39 -4.93 -11.15 5.93
C TYR A 39 -5.90 -12.14 6.57
N PRO A 40 -6.29 -11.93 7.84
CA PRO A 40 -7.40 -12.69 8.40
C PRO A 40 -8.65 -12.34 7.61
N PHE A 41 -9.15 -13.35 6.91
CA PHE A 41 -10.48 -13.42 6.36
C PHE A 41 -11.47 -13.01 7.47
N GLN A 42 -12.17 -11.90 7.27
CA GLN A 42 -13.28 -11.43 8.12
C GLN A 42 -12.96 -11.29 9.63
N GLN A 43 -12.09 -10.36 10.02
CA GLN A 43 -12.01 -9.95 11.44
C GLN A 43 -11.95 -8.43 11.54
N SER A 44 -12.50 -7.89 12.65
CA SER A 44 -12.98 -6.50 12.78
C SER A 44 -12.21 -5.48 11.93
N MET A 45 -12.91 -4.78 11.03
CA MET A 45 -12.29 -3.80 10.11
C MET A 45 -11.28 -2.89 10.83
N VAL A 46 -11.61 -2.49 12.05
CA VAL A 46 -10.81 -1.57 12.87
C VAL A 46 -9.43 -2.12 13.24
N SER A 47 -9.32 -3.36 13.73
CA SER A 47 -8.03 -3.94 14.15
C SER A 47 -7.09 -4.20 12.97
N GLY A 48 -7.64 -4.58 11.82
CA GLY A 48 -6.87 -4.76 10.58
C GLY A 48 -6.30 -3.44 10.04
N PHE A 49 -7.10 -2.37 10.01
CA PHE A 49 -6.64 -1.05 9.59
C PHE A 49 -5.58 -0.47 10.52
N GLU A 50 -5.75 -0.65 11.82
CA GLU A 50 -4.79 -0.18 12.81
C GLU A 50 -3.47 -0.95 12.74
N PHE A 51 -3.53 -2.28 12.57
CA PHE A 51 -2.36 -3.11 12.31
C PHE A 51 -1.60 -2.65 11.06
N GLN A 52 -2.30 -2.47 9.93
CA GLN A 52 -1.70 -1.99 8.69
C GLN A 52 -1.05 -0.61 8.88
N ARG A 53 -1.73 0.30 9.57
CA ARG A 53 -1.21 1.64 9.85
C ARG A 53 0.07 1.57 10.67
N MET A 54 0.03 0.85 11.79
CA MET A 54 1.17 0.70 12.70
C MET A 54 2.36 0.03 12.01
N LEU A 55 2.12 -1.01 11.21
CA LEU A 55 3.20 -1.65 10.46
C LEU A 55 3.79 -0.71 9.41
N THR A 56 2.95 0.01 8.67
CA THR A 56 3.41 1.01 7.69
C THR A 56 4.28 2.07 8.33
N ASP A 57 3.79 2.63 9.44
CA ASP A 57 4.42 3.75 10.11
C ASP A 57 5.70 3.31 10.85
N CYS A 58 5.85 2.02 11.19
CA CYS A 58 7.09 1.47 11.73
C CYS A 58 8.16 1.19 10.65
N ILE A 59 7.75 0.85 9.43
CA ILE A 59 8.66 0.59 8.31
C ILE A 59 9.09 1.92 7.67
N LEU A 60 8.14 2.81 7.40
CA LEU A 60 8.35 4.07 6.69
C LEU A 60 8.36 5.25 7.67
N LEU A 61 9.50 5.47 8.31
CA LEU A 61 9.68 6.53 9.28
C LEU A 61 9.71 7.91 8.60
N MET A 62 9.03 8.89 9.18
CA MET A 62 9.11 10.28 8.72
C MET A 62 10.34 10.97 9.30
N ASP A 63 11.01 11.76 8.47
CA ASP A 63 12.11 12.64 8.88
C ASP A 63 11.65 13.64 9.94
N LYS A 64 12.42 13.74 11.03
CA LYS A 64 12.04 14.54 12.19
C LYS A 64 12.03 16.03 11.87
N GLU A 65 12.98 16.49 11.06
CA GLU A 65 13.07 17.91 10.67
C GLU A 65 11.88 18.31 9.82
N ASP A 66 11.54 17.49 8.82
CA ASP A 66 10.38 17.73 7.97
C ASP A 66 9.09 17.72 8.78
N VAL A 67 8.95 16.79 9.74
CA VAL A 67 7.78 16.74 10.63
C VAL A 67 7.66 18.03 11.43
N ASN A 68 8.78 18.57 11.93
CA ASN A 68 8.80 19.81 12.67
C ASN A 68 8.43 21.02 11.80
N LYS A 69 8.90 21.08 10.54
CA LYS A 69 8.51 22.11 9.57
C LYS A 69 7.02 22.03 9.22
N VAL A 70 6.49 20.83 9.02
CA VAL A 70 5.05 20.65 8.78
C VAL A 70 4.24 21.06 10.01
N LYS A 71 4.68 20.69 11.22
CA LYS A 71 4.02 21.09 12.47
C LYS A 71 3.98 22.61 12.64
N SER A 72 5.08 23.32 12.37
CA SER A 72 5.11 24.78 12.52
C SER A 72 4.15 25.48 11.55
N VAL A 73 4.09 25.03 10.29
CA VAL A 73 3.15 25.57 9.29
C VAL A 73 1.70 25.25 9.62
N LEU A 74 1.41 24.08 10.20
CA LEU A 74 0.05 23.75 10.64
C LEU A 74 -0.35 24.54 11.88
N GLN A 75 0.57 24.73 12.83
CA GLN A 75 0.32 25.49 14.05
C GLN A 75 0.02 26.96 13.76
N SER A 76 0.72 27.60 12.81
CA SER A 76 0.42 28.97 12.38
C SER A 76 -0.97 29.12 11.74
N LYS A 77 -1.58 28.01 11.31
CA LYS A 77 -2.95 27.93 10.77
C LYS A 77 -3.97 27.42 11.79
N GLY A 78 -3.59 27.22 13.05
CA GLY A 78 -4.47 26.67 14.09
C GLY A 78 -4.84 25.20 13.89
N LEU A 79 -4.06 24.44 13.11
CA LEU A 79 -4.31 23.03 12.80
C LEU A 79 -3.41 22.10 13.59
N SER A 80 -3.96 20.98 14.07
CA SER A 80 -3.20 19.92 14.72
C SER A 80 -2.59 18.95 13.69
N PHE A 81 -1.29 18.71 13.80
CA PHE A 81 -0.58 17.72 12.97
C PHE A 81 -1.24 16.35 12.99
N GLN A 82 -1.62 15.85 14.17
CA GLN A 82 -2.24 14.53 14.31
C GLN A 82 -3.61 14.46 13.63
N ARG A 83 -4.38 15.55 13.66
CA ARG A 83 -5.66 15.65 12.96
C ARG A 83 -5.45 15.64 11.45
N VAL A 84 -4.52 16.44 10.93
CA VAL A 84 -4.21 16.53 9.51
C VAL A 84 -3.60 15.23 8.98
N LEU A 85 -2.73 14.57 9.74
CA LEU A 85 -2.19 13.26 9.37
C LEU A 85 -3.28 12.19 9.20
N ARG A 86 -4.31 12.22 10.05
CA ARG A 86 -5.46 11.30 9.94
C ARG A 86 -6.37 11.62 8.76
N GLN A 87 -6.62 12.90 8.48
CA GLN A 87 -7.58 13.34 7.46
C GLN A 87 -6.96 13.47 6.06
N GLN A 88 -5.70 13.87 5.99
CA GLN A 88 -4.98 14.23 4.76
C GLN A 88 -3.59 13.57 4.76
N LYS A 89 -3.52 12.26 5.00
CA LYS A 89 -2.27 11.49 5.10
C LYS A 89 -1.36 11.72 3.88
N ALA A 90 -1.92 11.69 2.67
CA ALA A 90 -1.16 11.90 1.43
C ALA A 90 -0.50 13.30 1.37
N TRP A 91 -1.21 14.34 1.83
CA TRP A 91 -0.68 15.71 1.85
C TRP A 91 0.52 15.84 2.81
N VAL A 92 0.43 15.22 3.99
CA VAL A 92 1.52 15.20 4.98
C VAL A 92 2.70 14.37 4.46
N GLN A 93 2.43 13.19 3.90
CA GLN A 93 3.47 12.30 3.37
C GLN A 93 4.22 12.90 2.18
N ALA A 94 3.54 13.69 1.36
CA ALA A 94 4.18 14.41 0.25
C ALA A 94 5.15 15.50 0.74
N ARG A 95 5.14 15.88 2.02
CA ARG A 95 5.98 16.95 2.61
C ARG A 95 6.97 16.44 3.65
N ASN A 96 7.03 15.13 3.84
CA ASN A 96 7.97 14.50 4.75
C ASN A 96 8.78 13.48 3.98
N ARG A 97 10.11 13.62 4.03
CA ARG A 97 10.97 12.50 3.63
C ARG A 97 10.63 11.31 4.53
N ARG A 98 10.49 10.16 3.90
CA ARG A 98 10.31 8.87 4.57
C ARG A 98 11.52 8.00 4.32
N PHE A 99 12.03 7.33 5.33
CA PHE A 99 13.16 6.41 5.20
C PHE A 99 12.87 5.11 5.94
N ILE A 100 13.61 4.06 5.59
CA ILE A 100 13.54 2.77 6.30
C ILE A 100 14.80 2.60 7.12
N SER A 101 14.63 2.34 8.41
CA SER A 101 15.75 2.14 9.35
C SER A 101 16.64 0.93 8.98
N PRO A 102 17.89 0.89 9.49
CA PRO A 102 18.74 -0.29 9.40
C PRO A 102 18.07 -1.54 9.97
N ALA A 103 18.44 -2.71 9.45
CA ALA A 103 17.82 -4.00 9.77
C ALA A 103 17.78 -4.26 11.29
N SER A 104 18.86 -3.92 11.99
CA SER A 104 18.99 -4.07 13.44
C SER A 104 17.95 -3.28 14.24
N GLN A 105 17.50 -2.13 13.76
CA GLN A 105 16.46 -1.33 14.41
C GLN A 105 15.05 -1.70 13.91
N LEU A 106 14.94 -1.97 12.60
CA LEU A 106 13.68 -2.28 11.96
C LEU A 106 13.07 -3.58 12.51
N ILE A 107 13.89 -4.62 12.72
CA ILE A 107 13.43 -5.92 13.21
C ILE A 107 12.71 -5.81 14.56
N HIS A 108 13.25 -5.03 15.50
CA HIS A 108 12.64 -4.83 16.82
C HIS A 108 11.29 -4.12 16.72
N SER A 109 11.22 -3.10 15.85
CA SER A 109 10.00 -2.32 15.64
C SER A 109 8.90 -3.16 15.01
N VAL A 110 9.24 -3.92 13.96
CA VAL A 110 8.32 -4.83 13.27
C VAL A 110 7.86 -5.94 14.22
N TYR A 111 8.78 -6.59 14.95
CA TYR A 111 8.44 -7.64 15.91
C TYR A 111 7.46 -7.14 16.97
N LYS A 112 7.68 -5.94 17.52
CA LYS A 112 6.77 -5.33 18.49
C LYS A 112 5.35 -5.18 17.92
N VAL A 113 5.21 -4.72 16.68
CA VAL A 113 3.89 -4.61 16.02
C VAL A 113 3.26 -6.00 15.86
N LEU A 114 4.00 -6.98 15.35
CA LEU A 114 3.47 -8.35 15.17
C LEU A 114 3.01 -8.98 16.48
N MET A 115 3.77 -8.82 17.57
CA MET A 115 3.40 -9.33 18.90
C MET A 115 2.25 -8.56 19.54
N THR A 116 2.11 -7.26 19.25
CA THR A 116 1.01 -6.45 19.76
C THR A 116 -0.32 -6.87 19.14
N PHE A 117 -0.33 -7.18 17.83
CA PHE A 117 -1.56 -7.42 17.09
C PHE A 117 -1.89 -8.89 16.87
N GLY A 118 -0.90 -9.75 16.68
CA GLY A 118 -1.10 -11.16 16.34
C GLY A 118 -2.00 -11.93 17.34
N PRO A 119 -1.78 -11.79 18.66
CA PRO A 119 -2.61 -12.45 19.67
C PRO A 119 -4.00 -11.84 19.88
N LEU A 120 -4.28 -10.64 19.33
CA LEU A 120 -5.55 -9.95 19.57
C LEU A 120 -6.71 -10.78 19.03
N LYS A 121 -7.71 -11.01 19.87
CA LYS A 121 -8.90 -11.77 19.49
C LYS A 121 -9.96 -10.85 18.92
N CYS A 122 -10.56 -11.26 17.82
CA CYS A 122 -11.77 -10.64 17.29
C CYS A 122 -12.90 -10.81 18.31
N SER A 123 -13.54 -9.71 18.71
CA SER A 123 -14.65 -9.75 19.68
C SER A 123 -15.85 -10.55 19.17
N ALA A 124 -16.06 -10.61 17.85
CA ALA A 124 -17.18 -11.32 17.24
C ALA A 124 -16.93 -12.82 17.07
N THR A 125 -15.71 -13.22 16.70
CA THR A 125 -15.39 -14.63 16.37
C THR A 125 -14.56 -15.34 17.44
N GLY A 126 -14.00 -14.61 18.41
CA GLY A 126 -13.08 -15.12 19.43
C GLY A 126 -11.73 -15.60 18.90
N GLN A 127 -11.54 -15.60 17.58
CA GLN A 127 -10.32 -16.02 16.92
C GLN A 127 -9.25 -14.93 16.98
N ALA A 128 -7.99 -15.34 17.08
CA ALA A 128 -6.86 -14.42 17.00
C ALA A 128 -6.73 -13.81 15.60
N LEU A 129 -6.16 -12.60 15.54
CA LEU A 129 -5.87 -11.89 14.31
C LEU A 129 -4.90 -12.70 13.44
N PHE A 130 -3.90 -13.33 14.06
CA PHE A 130 -2.99 -14.22 13.36
C PHE A 130 -3.38 -15.67 13.60
N ASN A 131 -3.75 -16.35 12.52
CA ASN A 131 -3.86 -17.81 12.48
C ASN A 131 -2.46 -18.44 12.29
N GLY A 132 -2.38 -19.77 12.31
CA GLY A 132 -1.10 -20.47 12.15
C GLY A 132 -0.36 -20.16 10.84
N GLN A 133 -1.08 -19.86 9.75
CA GLN A 133 -0.48 -19.46 8.49
C GLN A 133 0.08 -18.03 8.54
N ALA A 134 -0.67 -17.09 9.11
CA ALA A 134 -0.23 -15.72 9.31
C ALA A 134 1.02 -15.65 10.20
N TRP A 135 1.14 -16.52 11.21
CA TRP A 135 2.36 -16.64 12.01
C TRP A 135 3.58 -17.13 11.22
N LYS A 136 3.39 -18.12 10.33
CA LYS A 136 4.46 -18.58 9.43
C LYS A 136 4.93 -17.47 8.50
N GLU A 137 3.99 -16.73 7.93
CA GLU A 137 4.30 -15.63 7.01
C GLU A 137 4.92 -14.43 7.74
N ALA A 138 4.50 -14.14 8.98
CA ALA A 138 5.14 -13.16 9.85
C ALA A 138 6.59 -13.55 10.18
N ALA A 139 6.87 -14.82 10.43
CA ALA A 139 8.23 -15.32 10.64
C ALA A 139 9.12 -15.13 9.40
N ASN A 140 8.61 -15.51 8.21
CA ASN A 140 9.30 -15.28 6.95
C ASN A 140 9.56 -13.79 6.72
N PHE A 141 8.58 -12.93 7.03
CA PHE A 141 8.74 -11.48 6.91
C PHE A 141 9.84 -10.94 7.84
N LEU A 142 9.89 -11.40 9.09
CA LEU A 142 10.96 -11.04 10.02
C LEU A 142 12.33 -11.49 9.52
N GLU A 143 12.43 -12.65 8.87
CA GLU A 143 13.67 -13.12 8.25
C GLU A 143 14.13 -12.19 7.12
N LEU A 144 13.21 -11.73 6.27
CA LEU A 144 13.52 -10.76 5.20
C LEU A 144 13.99 -9.43 5.77
N VAL A 145 13.37 -8.98 6.86
CA VAL A 145 13.78 -7.77 7.59
C VAL A 145 15.16 -7.96 8.21
N ALA A 146 15.43 -9.10 8.85
CA ALA A 146 16.72 -9.41 9.47
C ALA A 146 17.86 -9.43 8.44
N LYS A 147 17.60 -9.95 7.24
CA LYS A 147 18.53 -9.94 6.10
C LYS A 147 18.74 -8.55 5.48
N GLY A 148 17.99 -7.54 5.92
CA GLY A 148 18.11 -6.16 5.44
C GLY A 148 17.46 -5.89 4.10
N TYR A 149 16.63 -6.80 3.57
CA TYR A 149 15.98 -6.61 2.27
C TYR A 149 14.98 -5.46 2.23
N LEU A 150 14.51 -5.01 3.39
CA LEU A 150 13.64 -3.83 3.50
C LEU A 150 14.42 -2.55 3.83
N SER A 151 15.62 -2.66 4.39
CA SER A 151 16.37 -1.51 4.85
C SER A 151 16.95 -0.73 3.68
N GLU A 152 17.02 0.59 3.83
CA GLU A 152 17.60 1.43 2.78
C GLU A 152 19.13 1.46 2.87
N PRO A 153 19.85 1.32 1.74
CA PRO A 153 21.26 1.65 1.68
C PRO A 153 21.48 3.13 2.01
N SER A 154 22.52 3.41 2.81
CA SER A 154 22.87 4.77 3.27
C SER A 154 23.28 5.73 2.15
N GLU A 155 23.67 5.20 0.99
CA GLU A 155 24.34 5.94 -0.07
C GLU A 155 23.39 6.54 -1.12
N THR A 156 22.13 6.09 -1.19
CA THR A 156 21.20 6.55 -2.24
C THR A 156 19.84 6.91 -1.65
N PRO A 157 19.50 8.21 -1.56
CA PRO A 157 18.19 8.62 -1.08
C PRO A 157 17.12 8.26 -2.11
N TYR A 158 16.14 7.44 -1.73
CA TYR A 158 15.00 7.10 -2.58
C TYR A 158 13.91 8.18 -2.61
N ILE A 159 14.26 9.41 -2.23
CA ILE A 159 13.37 10.55 -2.24
C ILE A 159 14.05 11.71 -2.93
N THR A 160 13.38 12.23 -3.94
CA THR A 160 13.77 13.44 -4.64
C THR A 160 12.82 14.57 -4.26
N GLN A 161 13.35 15.78 -4.13
CA GLN A 161 12.51 16.96 -4.02
C GLN A 161 11.89 17.24 -5.38
N ASN A 162 10.56 17.31 -5.43
CA ASN A 162 9.84 17.79 -6.60
C ASN A 162 9.99 19.33 -6.67
N ALA A 163 9.98 19.91 -7.87
CA ALA A 163 10.21 21.36 -8.05
C ALA A 163 9.13 22.27 -7.42
N GLY A 164 8.03 21.69 -6.89
CA GLY A 164 6.94 22.45 -6.28
C GLY A 164 7.18 22.75 -4.79
N ILE A 165 7.05 24.04 -4.43
CA ILE A 165 6.89 24.49 -3.04
C ILE A 165 5.42 24.84 -2.83
N GLN A 166 4.79 24.28 -1.80
CA GLN A 166 3.41 24.61 -1.45
C GLN A 166 3.30 24.89 0.05
N MET A 167 2.79 26.07 0.39
CA MET A 167 2.74 26.60 1.77
C MET A 167 4.11 26.70 2.44
N GLY A 168 5.14 27.07 1.67
CA GLY A 168 6.52 27.18 2.15
C GLY A 168 7.20 25.83 2.46
N LEU A 169 6.55 24.71 2.09
CA LEU A 169 7.07 23.37 2.31
C LEU A 169 7.47 22.72 0.98
N PRO A 170 8.63 22.06 0.91
CA PRO A 170 9.00 21.27 -0.26
C PRO A 170 8.06 20.08 -0.42
N VAL A 171 7.74 19.75 -1.66
CA VAL A 171 7.02 18.52 -1.99
C VAL A 171 8.03 17.47 -2.41
N TYR A 172 8.05 16.34 -1.74
CA TYR A 172 8.92 15.21 -2.01
C TYR A 172 8.22 14.16 -2.86
N ARG A 173 8.95 13.59 -3.82
CA ARG A 173 8.55 12.42 -4.60
C ARG A 173 9.43 11.25 -4.19
N CYS A 174 8.79 10.13 -3.87
CA CYS A 174 9.48 8.87 -3.65
C CYS A 174 9.84 8.26 -5.00
N ILE A 175 11.12 8.01 -5.26
CA ILE A 175 11.60 7.30 -6.46
C ILE A 175 11.63 5.79 -6.26
N ARG A 176 11.31 5.29 -5.04
CA ARG A 176 10.99 3.86 -4.86
C ARG A 176 9.88 3.56 -5.87
N GLY A 177 10.23 2.85 -6.94
CA GLY A 177 9.25 2.43 -7.92
C GLY A 177 8.10 1.77 -7.16
N THR A 178 6.87 2.12 -7.49
CA THR A 178 5.74 1.31 -7.05
C THR A 178 5.98 -0.07 -7.62
N ASN A 179 6.42 -1.03 -6.81
CA ASN A 179 6.39 -2.40 -7.29
C ASN A 179 4.90 -2.72 -7.46
N SER A 180 4.55 -2.90 -8.72
CA SER A 180 3.26 -3.37 -9.15
C SER A 180 3.38 -4.87 -9.17
N VAL A 181 3.15 -5.54 -8.04
CA VAL A 181 2.78 -6.94 -8.15
C VAL A 181 1.39 -7.08 -8.80
N GLU A 182 0.57 -6.02 -8.96
CA GLU A 182 -0.81 -6.17 -9.46
C GLU A 182 -1.50 -5.04 -10.28
N GLY A 183 -0.82 -3.99 -10.79
CA GLY A 183 -1.60 -2.97 -11.55
C GLY A 183 -0.93 -1.80 -12.28
N GLY A 184 0.40 -1.69 -12.29
CA GLY A 184 1.16 -0.66 -13.01
C GLY A 184 1.73 -1.16 -14.34
N VAL A 185 2.96 -0.69 -14.67
CA VAL A 185 3.69 -1.08 -15.88
C VAL A 185 3.65 -2.60 -16.08
N HIS A 186 3.96 -3.40 -15.06
CA HIS A 186 4.03 -4.86 -15.17
C HIS A 186 2.74 -5.53 -15.66
N GLN A 187 1.56 -5.11 -15.19
CA GLN A 187 0.27 -5.64 -15.69
C GLN A 187 -0.01 -5.17 -17.12
N ILE A 188 0.37 -3.94 -17.46
CA ILE A 188 0.28 -3.43 -18.83
C ILE A 188 1.20 -4.25 -19.74
N LEU A 189 2.41 -4.57 -19.30
CA LEU A 189 3.36 -5.40 -20.04
C LEU A 189 2.83 -6.82 -20.19
N ILE A 190 2.37 -7.49 -19.13
CA ILE A 190 1.78 -8.83 -19.24
C ILE A 190 0.59 -8.85 -20.19
N ARG A 191 -0.31 -7.88 -20.12
CA ARG A 191 -1.47 -7.79 -21.02
C ARG A 191 -1.06 -7.52 -22.47
N ARG A 192 -0.03 -6.68 -22.67
CA ARG A 192 0.46 -6.32 -24.01
C ARG A 192 1.44 -7.34 -24.60
N PHE A 193 2.08 -8.18 -23.80
CA PHE A 193 3.01 -9.22 -24.26
C PHE A 193 2.37 -10.59 -24.28
N GLY A 194 1.50 -10.92 -23.32
CA GLY A 194 0.96 -12.26 -23.14
C GLY A 194 0.12 -12.78 -24.31
N THR A 195 -0.42 -11.88 -25.15
CA THR A 195 -1.17 -12.25 -26.36
C THR A 195 -0.30 -12.36 -27.61
N TYR A 196 0.93 -11.83 -27.59
CA TYR A 196 1.81 -11.83 -28.75
C TYR A 196 2.93 -12.83 -28.50
N ASN A 197 3.18 -13.73 -29.45
CA ASN A 197 4.43 -14.51 -29.52
C ASN A 197 5.58 -13.58 -29.95
N ALA A 198 5.85 -12.58 -29.12
CA ALA A 198 6.77 -11.51 -29.39
C ALA A 198 8.20 -12.04 -29.45
N THR A 199 8.89 -11.79 -30.56
CA THR A 199 10.34 -11.96 -30.60
C THR A 199 11.01 -10.91 -29.70
N PRO A 200 12.23 -11.15 -29.19
CA PRO A 200 12.93 -10.20 -28.32
C PRO A 200 13.01 -8.77 -28.91
N ARG A 201 13.21 -8.65 -30.23
CA ARG A 201 13.26 -7.35 -30.92
C ARG A 201 11.91 -6.65 -30.91
N PHE A 202 10.81 -7.37 -31.15
CA PHE A 202 9.46 -6.81 -31.05
C PHE A 202 9.15 -6.36 -29.61
N ALA A 203 9.60 -7.13 -28.62
CA ALA A 203 9.43 -6.77 -27.22
C ALA A 203 10.15 -5.48 -26.83
N CYS A 204 11.41 -5.31 -27.27
CA CYS A 204 12.15 -4.06 -27.06
C CYS A 204 11.45 -2.85 -27.69
N ASN A 205 10.90 -2.99 -28.91
CA ASN A 205 10.20 -1.90 -29.58
C ASN A 205 8.91 -1.51 -28.83
N LEU A 206 8.12 -2.49 -28.40
CA LEU A 206 6.89 -2.26 -27.63
C LEU A 206 7.16 -1.60 -26.27
N MET A 207 8.23 -2.03 -25.59
CA MET A 207 8.71 -1.41 -24.35
C MET A 207 9.11 0.05 -24.57
N THR A 208 9.80 0.32 -25.68
CA THR A 208 10.27 1.66 -26.03
C THR A 208 9.08 2.57 -26.31
N GLU A 209 8.12 2.13 -27.12
CA GLU A 209 6.89 2.87 -27.39
C GLU A 209 6.11 3.18 -26.10
N TYR A 210 5.96 2.18 -25.22
CA TYR A 210 5.30 2.36 -23.93
C TYR A 210 6.02 3.40 -23.06
N LYS A 211 7.34 3.28 -22.91
CA LYS A 211 8.16 4.23 -22.15
C LYS A 211 8.01 5.65 -22.70
N THR A 212 8.11 5.82 -24.02
CA THR A 212 8.00 7.13 -24.67
C THR A 212 6.63 7.76 -24.41
N ARG A 213 5.53 7.01 -24.64
CA ARG A 213 4.18 7.54 -24.36
C ARG A 213 3.96 7.84 -22.89
N HIS A 214 4.35 6.93 -22.01
CA HIS A 214 4.21 7.12 -20.56
C HIS A 214 4.94 8.39 -20.09
N ASN A 215 6.18 8.60 -20.57
CA ASN A 215 6.96 9.78 -20.23
C ASN A 215 6.35 11.04 -20.83
N LEU A 216 5.86 11.03 -22.07
CA LEU A 216 5.19 12.20 -22.66
C LEU A 216 3.89 12.53 -21.89
N ASP A 217 3.02 11.56 -21.68
CA ASP A 217 1.71 11.80 -21.06
C ASP A 217 1.83 12.19 -19.58
N ILE A 218 2.82 11.65 -18.85
CA ILE A 218 2.95 11.88 -17.39
C ILE A 218 3.96 12.98 -17.06
N CYS A 219 5.02 13.18 -17.84
CA CYS A 219 5.93 14.30 -17.60
C CYS A 219 5.40 15.63 -18.14
N VAL A 220 4.57 15.64 -19.20
CA VAL A 220 4.03 16.90 -19.76
C VAL A 220 2.86 17.46 -18.93
N LEU A 221 2.15 16.62 -18.16
CA LEU A 221 1.10 17.07 -17.22
C LEU A 221 1.64 17.62 -15.88
N ALA A 222 2.95 17.84 -15.77
CA ALA A 222 3.62 18.38 -14.58
C ALA A 222 4.31 19.73 -14.84
N ILE A 223 3.85 20.47 -15.85
CA ILE A 223 4.13 21.90 -16.06
C ILE A 223 2.83 22.65 -15.82
#